data_AF-B3KYG2-F1
#
_entry.id   AF-B3KYG2-F1
#
_cell.length_a   1.000
_cell.length_b   1.000
_cell.length_c   1.000
_cell.angle_alpha   90.00
_cell.angle_beta   90.00
_cell.angle_gamma   90.00
#
_symmetry.space_group_name_H-M   'P 1'
#
loop_
_entity.id
_entity.type
_entity.pdbx_description
1 polymer ?
#
loop_
_entity_poly.entity_id
_entity_poly.type
_entity_poly.pdbx_seq_one_letter_code
_entity_poly.pdbx_strand_id
1 'polypeptide(L)'
;PWGQMSFWGATVITNLLSAVPYMGDMLVQWVWGGFSVDNATLTRFFAFHFLLPFIIAAATILHLLFLHETGSNNPIGLNSDADKISFHPYF
;
A
#
# COMPACT_ATOMS: atom_id res chain seq x y z
N PRO A 1 -17.40 7.08 -8.24
CA PRO A 1 -17.97 5.72 -8.03
C PRO A 1 -18.33 5.46 -6.55
N TRP A 2 -19.28 6.24 -6.02
CA TRP A 2 -19.76 6.12 -4.64
C TRP A 2 -21.07 5.32 -4.59
N GLY A 3 -20.97 4.01 -4.85
CA GLY A 3 -22.11 3.09 -4.86
C GLY A 3 -22.18 2.22 -3.60
N GLN A 4 -23.15 1.31 -3.54
CA GLN A 4 -23.40 0.42 -2.39
C GLN A 4 -22.13 -0.32 -1.94
N MET A 5 -21.40 -0.94 -2.88
CA MET A 5 -20.18 -1.69 -2.55
C MET A 5 -19.07 -0.77 -2.01
N SER A 6 -18.92 0.44 -2.55
CA SER A 6 -17.92 1.40 -2.08
C SER A 6 -18.19 1.83 -0.64
N PHE A 7 -19.46 2.13 -0.33
CA PHE A 7 -19.87 2.53 1.02
C PHE A 7 -19.67 1.40 2.03
N TRP A 8 -20.24 0.21 1.76
CA TRP A 8 -20.14 -0.91 2.70
C TRP A 8 -18.72 -1.45 2.82
N GLY A 9 -17.95 -1.44 1.73
CA GLY A 9 -16.53 -1.79 1.76
C GLY A 9 -15.72 -0.86 2.67
N ALA A 10 -15.91 0.46 2.54
CA ALA A 10 -15.26 1.43 3.42
C ALA A 10 -15.63 1.19 4.89
N THR A 11 -16.91 0.99 5.19
CA THR A 11 -17.40 0.71 6.54
C THR A 11 -16.77 -0.56 7.14
N VAL A 12 -16.78 -1.68 6.43
CA VAL A 12 -16.27 -2.96 6.96
C VAL A 12 -14.74 -2.91 7.16
N ILE A 13 -13.99 -2.41 6.17
CA ILE A 13 -12.52 -2.40 6.23
C ILE A 13 -12.02 -1.49 7.34
N THR A 14 -12.56 -0.28 7.46
CA THR A 14 -12.11 0.66 8.50
C THR A 14 -12.53 0.23 9.90
N ASN A 15 -13.66 -0.48 10.05
CA ASN A 15 -14.06 -1.07 11.33
C ASN A 15 -13.10 -2.16 11.82
N LEU A 16 -12.19 -2.70 10.99
CA LEU A 16 -11.14 -3.58 11.50
C LEU A 16 -10.26 -2.89 12.57
N LEU A 17 -10.17 -1.56 12.54
CA LEU A 17 -9.47 -0.78 13.57
C LEU A 17 -10.16 -0.82 14.94
N SER A 18 -11.46 -1.12 15.01
CA SER A 18 -12.17 -1.20 16.30
C SER A 18 -11.66 -2.33 17.20
N ALA A 19 -10.98 -3.32 16.61
CA ALA A 19 -10.37 -4.42 17.33
C ALA A 19 -9.15 -4.02 18.18
N VAL A 20 -8.64 -2.78 18.05
CA VAL A 20 -7.54 -2.27 18.87
C VAL A 20 -8.05 -1.99 20.30
N PRO A 21 -7.49 -2.63 21.35
CA PRO A 21 -7.94 -2.43 22.72
C PRO A 21 -7.84 -0.96 23.16
N TYR A 22 -8.83 -0.51 23.93
CA TYR A 22 -8.94 0.83 24.53
C TYR A 22 -9.08 2.02 23.55
N MET A 23 -8.55 1.91 22.33
CA MET A 23 -8.49 3.01 21.35
C MET A 23 -9.28 2.75 20.06
N GLY A 24 -9.84 1.55 19.87
CA GLY A 24 -10.45 1.13 18.60
C GLY A 24 -11.53 2.09 18.09
N ASP A 25 -12.53 2.41 18.92
CA ASP A 25 -13.61 3.31 18.52
C ASP A 25 -13.11 4.70 18.13
N MET A 26 -12.11 5.21 18.86
CA MET A 26 -11.47 6.50 18.57
C MET A 26 -10.76 6.46 17.21
N LEU A 27 -10.02 5.39 16.90
CA LEU A 27 -9.33 5.23 15.62
C LEU A 27 -10.32 5.19 14.45
N VAL A 28 -11.42 4.45 14.58
CA VAL A 28 -12.47 4.36 13.55
C VAL A 28 -13.08 5.74 13.29
N GLN A 29 -13.53 6.42 14.35
CA GLN A 29 -14.15 7.75 14.21
C GLN A 29 -13.16 8.80 13.70
N TRP A 30 -11.89 8.70 14.07
CA TRP A 30 -10.83 9.55 13.55
C TRP A 30 -10.65 9.34 12.03
N VAL A 31 -10.60 8.09 11.56
CA VAL A 31 -10.52 7.76 10.13
C VAL A 31 -11.76 8.23 9.38
N TRP A 32 -12.97 8.08 9.94
CA TRP A 32 -14.20 8.55 9.28
C TRP A 32 -14.33 10.08 9.28
N GLY A 33 -13.87 10.74 10.34
CA GLY A 33 -14.13 12.15 10.57
C GLY A 33 -15.53 12.43 11.11
N GLY A 34 -16.12 11.46 11.80
CA GLY A 34 -17.50 11.50 12.29
C GLY A 34 -17.93 10.14 12.84
N PHE A 35 -19.23 9.99 13.12
CA PHE A 35 -19.80 8.77 13.70
C PHE A 35 -20.07 7.65 12.69
N SER A 36 -20.02 7.95 11.40
CA SER A 36 -20.20 6.99 10.31
C SER A 36 -19.40 7.43 9.08
N VAL A 37 -19.25 6.53 8.10
CA VAL A 37 -18.74 6.87 6.77
C VAL A 37 -19.67 7.91 6.13
N ASP A 38 -19.12 9.06 5.75
CA ASP A 38 -19.86 10.17 5.12
C ASP A 38 -18.93 11.03 4.23
N ASN A 39 -19.37 12.22 3.83
CA ASN A 39 -18.63 13.13 2.93
C ASN A 39 -17.21 13.43 3.43
N ALA A 40 -17.03 13.65 4.74
CA ALA A 40 -15.71 13.84 5.34
C ALA A 40 -14.77 12.66 5.05
N THR A 41 -15.29 11.43 5.04
CA THR A 41 -14.56 10.19 4.72
C THR A 41 -14.27 10.09 3.23
N LEU A 42 -15.23 10.43 2.36
CA LEU A 42 -15.04 10.37 0.91
C LEU A 42 -13.96 11.35 0.43
N THR A 43 -13.98 12.60 0.90
CA THR A 43 -13.00 13.61 0.50
C THR A 43 -11.57 13.23 0.91
N ARG A 44 -11.37 12.73 2.13
CA ARG A 44 -10.04 12.28 2.59
C ARG A 44 -9.58 11.01 1.85
N PHE A 45 -10.49 10.08 1.55
CA PHE A 45 -10.13 8.86 0.81
C PHE A 45 -9.71 9.20 -0.62
N PHE A 46 -10.34 10.17 -1.26
CA PHE A 46 -9.87 10.68 -2.54
C PHE A 46 -8.45 11.27 -2.43
N ALA A 47 -8.19 12.11 -1.42
CA ALA A 47 -6.86 12.67 -1.19
C ALA A 47 -5.79 11.58 -0.94
N PHE A 48 -6.09 10.57 -0.12
CA PHE A 48 -5.19 9.43 0.10
C PHE A 48 -4.99 8.59 -1.17
N HIS A 49 -6.06 8.30 -1.91
CA HIS A 49 -5.98 7.55 -3.16
C HIS A 49 -5.12 8.26 -4.21
N PHE A 50 -5.16 9.60 -4.23
CA PHE A 50 -4.29 10.39 -5.09
C PHE A 50 -2.83 10.37 -4.62
N LEU A 51 -2.58 10.48 -3.30
CA LEU A 51 -1.23 10.59 -2.74
C LEU A 51 -0.48 9.25 -2.71
N LEU A 52 -1.14 8.17 -2.30
CA LEU A 52 -0.51 6.87 -2.03
C LEU A 52 0.23 6.27 -3.25
N PRO A 53 -0.26 6.38 -4.50
CA PRO A 53 0.49 5.93 -5.67
C PRO A 53 1.89 6.55 -5.80
N PHE A 54 2.05 7.84 -5.43
CA PHE A 54 3.36 8.50 -5.44
C PHE A 54 4.29 7.99 -4.33
N ILE A 55 3.72 7.69 -3.16
CA ILE A 55 4.47 7.04 -2.07
C ILE A 55 4.90 5.63 -2.49
N ILE A 56 4.03 4.87 -3.15
CA ILE A 56 4.35 3.54 -3.70
C ILE A 56 5.47 3.66 -4.74
N ALA A 57 5.41 4.63 -5.66
CA ALA A 57 6.47 4.85 -6.63
C ALA A 57 7.83 5.13 -5.96
N ALA A 58 7.85 5.96 -4.90
CA ALA A 58 9.06 6.21 -4.12
C ALA A 58 9.57 4.94 -3.40
N ALA A 59 8.67 4.15 -2.82
CA ALA A 59 9.02 2.86 -2.20
C ALA A 59 9.56 1.86 -3.22
N THR A 60 9.02 1.84 -4.46
CA THR A 60 9.51 1.00 -5.56
C THR A 60 10.93 1.40 -5.97
N ILE A 61 11.24 2.70 -6.03
CA ILE A 61 12.62 3.16 -6.30
C ILE A 61 13.57 2.68 -5.20
N LEU A 62 13.19 2.82 -3.93
CA LEU A 62 13.99 2.34 -2.80
C LEU A 62 14.20 0.82 -2.84
N HIS A 63 13.14 0.07 -3.18
CA HIS A 63 13.21 -1.37 -3.36
C HIS A 63 14.19 -1.76 -4.46
N LEU A 64 14.14 -1.10 -5.62
CA LEU A 64 15.06 -1.34 -6.74
C LEU A 64 16.51 -0.94 -6.42
N LEU A 65 16.71 0.11 -5.63
CA LEU A 65 18.04 0.50 -5.17
C LEU A 65 18.67 -0.63 -4.34
N PHE A 66 17.98 -1.16 -3.34
CA PHE A 66 18.51 -2.27 -2.54
C PHE A 66 18.66 -3.57 -3.34
N LEU A 67 17.78 -3.81 -4.33
CA LEU A 67 17.97 -4.90 -5.27
C LEU A 67 19.26 -4.73 -6.09
N HIS A 68 19.58 -3.51 -6.54
CA HIS A 68 20.80 -3.24 -7.30
C HIS A 68 22.09 -3.40 -6.48
N GLU A 69 22.05 -3.19 -5.16
CA GLU A 69 23.21 -3.43 -4.28
C GLU A 69 23.62 -4.91 -4.21
N THR A 70 22.66 -5.84 -4.34
CA THR A 70 22.90 -7.29 -4.20
C THR A 70 22.75 -8.08 -5.50
N GLY A 71 22.03 -7.54 -6.47
CA GLY A 71 21.63 -8.22 -7.69
C GLY A 71 20.45 -9.18 -7.50
N SER A 72 19.87 -9.63 -8.61
CA SER A 72 18.82 -10.65 -8.60
C SER A 72 19.36 -12.00 -8.15
N ASN A 73 18.56 -12.73 -7.38
CA ASN A 73 18.79 -14.15 -7.13
C ASN A 73 18.48 -14.98 -8.39
N ASN A 74 18.83 -16.26 -8.39
CA ASN A 74 18.55 -17.21 -9.47
C ASN A 74 17.89 -18.49 -8.94
N PRO A 75 17.27 -19.32 -9.81
CA PRO A 75 16.51 -20.50 -9.38
C PRO A 75 17.31 -21.55 -8.61
N ILE A 76 18.63 -21.61 -8.78
CA ILE A 76 19.50 -22.59 -8.12
C ILE A 76 19.92 -22.07 -6.73
N GLY A 77 19.78 -20.77 -6.46
CA GLY A 77 20.07 -20.15 -5.17
C GLY A 77 21.57 -20.06 -4.83
N LEU A 78 22.45 -20.29 -5.81
CA LEU A 78 23.91 -20.11 -5.67
C LEU A 78 24.33 -18.71 -6.15
N ASN A 79 25.51 -18.24 -5.75
CA ASN A 79 26.04 -16.97 -6.27
C ASN A 79 26.27 -17.07 -7.80
N SER A 80 25.72 -16.12 -8.57
CA SER A 80 25.79 -16.07 -10.04
C SER A 80 26.87 -15.13 -10.61
N ASP A 81 27.76 -14.58 -9.79
CA ASP A 81 28.80 -13.61 -10.20
C ASP A 81 29.75 -14.17 -11.27
N ALA A 82 29.95 -15.49 -11.30
CA ALA A 82 30.78 -16.16 -12.30
C ALA A 82 30.14 -16.26 -13.69
N ASP A 83 28.82 -16.06 -13.83
CA ASP A 83 28.06 -16.23 -15.07
C ASP A 83 26.94 -15.18 -15.21
N LYS A 84 27.33 -13.91 -15.23
CA LYS A 84 26.42 -12.79 -15.47
C LYS A 84 26.33 -12.45 -16.96
N ILE A 85 25.12 -12.19 -17.43
CA ILE A 85 24.84 -11.57 -18.74
C ILE A 85 24.36 -10.13 -18.55
N SER A 86 24.52 -9.30 -19.58
CA SER A 86 23.98 -7.94 -19.56
C SER A 86 22.45 -7.94 -19.49
N PHE A 87 21.85 -6.90 -18.90
CA PHE A 87 20.39 -6.79 -18.89
C PHE A 87 19.86 -6.60 -20.32
N HIS A 88 20.28 -5.55 -21.02
CA HIS A 88 19.99 -5.39 -22.45
C HIS A 88 21.06 -6.14 -23.29
N PRO A 89 20.70 -6.92 -24.34
CA PRO A 89 19.36 -7.13 -24.91
C PRO A 89 18.61 -8.37 -24.40
N TYR A 90 19.13 -9.05 -23.37
CA TYR A 90 18.64 -10.36 -22.97
C TYR A 90 17.33 -10.32 -22.16
N PHE A 91 17.11 -9.24 -21.40
CA PHE A 91 15.94 -8.98 -20.56
C PHE A 91 15.27 -7.64 -20.90
#